data_AF-K2H616-F1
#
_entry.id   AF-K2H616-F1
#
_cell.length_a   1.000
_cell.length_b   1.000
_cell.length_c   1.000
_cell.angle_alpha   90.00
_cell.angle_beta   90.00
_cell.angle_gamma   90.00
#
_symmetry.space_group_name_H-M   'P 1'
#
loop_
_entity.id
_entity.type
_entity.pdbx_description
1 polymer ?
#
loop_
_entity_poly.entity_id
_entity_poly.type
_entity_poly.pdbx_seq_one_letter_code
_entity_poly.pdbx_strand_id
1 'polypeptide(L)' 'MKVEQILIGNRKVYLLIDSNRLPVEPVAKYMKYHYNQESSSNTLQTYCTALKYYFTYLEQIGIDYTTY' A
#
# COMPACT_ATOMS: atom_id res chain seq x y z
N MET A 1 -9.51 -5.19 1.89
CA MET A 1 -8.49 -4.42 1.13
C MET A 1 -7.77 -5.28 0.07
N LYS A 2 -7.22 -4.66 -0.99
CA LYS A 2 -6.53 -5.35 -2.12
C LYS A 2 -5.26 -4.61 -2.54
N VAL A 3 -4.20 -5.34 -2.90
CA VAL A 3 -3.01 -4.77 -3.55
C VAL A 3 -3.25 -4.67 -5.05
N GLU A 4 -3.03 -3.50 -5.62
CA GLU A 4 -3.08 -3.26 -7.05
C GLU A 4 -1.70 -2.88 -7.59
N GLN A 5 -1.34 -3.49 -8.72
CA GLN A 5 -0.09 -3.22 -9.42
C GLN A 5 -0.37 -2.27 -10.58
N ILE A 6 0.41 -1.21 -10.67
CA ILE A 6 0.38 -0.22 -11.75
C ILE A 6 1.75 -0.19 -12.41
N LEU A 7 1.80 -0.01 -13.73
CA LEU A 7 3.05 0.21 -14.46
C LEU A 7 3.22 1.72 -14.70
N ILE A 8 4.31 2.30 -14.19
CA ILE A 8 4.68 3.70 -14.43
C ILE A 8 6.01 3.72 -15.18
N GLY A 9 5.98 4.08 -16.46
CA GLY A 9 7.13 3.90 -17.35
C GLY A 9 7.50 2.42 -17.44
N ASN A 10 8.70 2.07 -16.99
CA ASN A 10 9.19 0.69 -16.98
C ASN A 10 9.27 0.07 -15.58
N ARG A 11 8.71 0.73 -14.56
CA ARG A 11 8.76 0.28 -13.16
C ARG A 11 7.36 -0.08 -12.65
N LYS A 12 7.29 -1.11 -11.82
CA LYS A 12 6.05 -1.54 -11.16
C LYS A 12 5.87 -0.75 -9.87
N VAL A 13 4.65 -0.25 -9.67
CA VAL A 13 4.20 0.44 -8.45
C VAL A 13 3.06 -0.36 -7.84
N TYR A 14 2.97 -0.37 -6.52
CA TYR A 14 1.95 -1.11 -5.78
C TYR A 14 1.17 -0.15 -4.90
N LEU A 15 -0.17 -0.24 -4.96
CA LEU A 15 -1.09 0.52 -4.12
C LEU A 15 -1.93 -0.43 -3.28
N LEU A 16 -2.27 -0.03 -2.07
CA LEU A 16 -3.29 -0.69 -1.26
C LEU A 16 -4.62 0.04 -1.44
N ILE A 17 -5.61 -0.67 -1.96
CA ILE A 17 -6.97 -0.18 -2.18
C ILE A 17 -7.89 -0.70 -1.07
N ASP A 18 -8.63 0.22 -0.46
CA ASP A 18 -9.59 -0.06 0.61
C ASP A 18 -10.92 -0.63 0.08
N SER A 19 -11.88 -0.85 0.98
CA SER A 19 -13.23 -1.33 0.67
C SER A 19 -14.08 -0.31 -0.11
N ASN A 20 -13.76 0.98 -0.03
CA ASN A 20 -14.39 2.07 -0.77
C ASN A 20 -13.76 2.30 -2.17
N ARG A 21 -12.84 1.43 -2.59
CA ARG A 21 -12.07 1.57 -3.85
C ARG A 21 -11.15 2.79 -3.88
N LEU A 22 -10.76 3.31 -2.72
CA LEU A 22 -9.82 4.41 -2.60
C LEU A 22 -8.44 3.89 -2.15
N PRO A 23 -7.34 4.54 -2.56
CA PRO A 23 -6.03 4.23 -2.02
C PRO A 23 -5.96 4.55 -0.52
N VAL A 24 -5.41 3.63 0.27
CA VAL A 24 -5.05 3.89 1.67
C VAL A 24 -3.89 4.90 1.69
N GLU A 25 -4.22 6.16 1.98
CA GLU A 25 -3.31 7.30 1.84
C GLU A 25 -1.95 7.13 2.55
N PRO A 26 -1.87 6.71 3.83
CA PRO A 26 -0.57 6.53 4.49
C PRO A 26 0.29 5.46 3.81
N VAL A 27 -0.34 4.38 3.29
CA VAL A 27 0.36 3.35 2.52
C VAL A 27 0.86 3.92 1.19
N ALA A 28 0.02 4.69 0.48
CA ALA A 28 0.43 5.32 -0.78
C ALA A 28 1.63 6.26 -0.59
N LYS A 29 1.66 7.06 0.49
CA LYS A 29 2.80 7.94 0.84
C LYS A 29 4.07 7.13 1.11
N TYR A 30 3.98 6.07 1.91
CA TYR A 30 5.10 5.18 2.21
C TYR A 30 5.65 4.49 0.95
N MET A 31 4.76 3.97 0.11
CA MET A 31 5.12 3.33 -1.16
C MET A 31 5.80 4.31 -2.12
N LYS A 32 5.32 5.56 -2.20
CA LYS A 32 5.94 6.62 -3.00
C LYS A 32 7.36 6.95 -2.51
N TYR A 33 7.57 7.02 -1.19
CA TYR A 33 8.88 7.25 -0.60
C TYR A 33 9.89 6.14 -0.98
N HIS A 34 9.49 4.87 -0.90
CA HIS A 34 10.36 3.76 -1.30
C HIS A 34 10.57 3.65 -2.82
N TYR A 35 9.55 3.98 -3.62
CA TYR A 35 9.67 4.04 -5.07
C TYR A 35 10.73 5.06 -5.51
N ASN A 36 10.74 6.24 -4.88
CA ASN A 36 11.69 7.31 -5.15
C ASN A 36 13.13 6.97 -4.73
N GLN A 37 13.30 6.10 -3.73
CA GLN A 37 14.62 5.56 -3.33
C GLN A 37 15.08 4.38 -4.18
N GLU A 38 14.49 4.20 -5.37
CA GLU A 38 14.85 3.12 -6.30
C GLU A 38 14.74 1.70 -5.72
N SER A 39 13.88 1.50 -4.71
CA SER A 39 13.60 0.16 -4.20
C SER A 39 13.12 -0.76 -5.34
N SER A 40 13.58 -2.00 -5.31
CA SER A 40 13.24 -2.98 -6.34
C SER A 40 11.73 -3.25 -6.37
N SER A 41 11.20 -3.61 -7.54
CA SER A 41 9.77 -3.95 -7.68
C SER A 41 9.34 -5.07 -6.73
N ASN A 42 10.19 -6.07 -6.50
CA ASN A 42 9.90 -7.17 -5.57
C ASN A 42 9.82 -6.65 -4.13
N THR A 43 10.74 -5.76 -3.74
CA THR A 43 10.73 -5.11 -2.42
C THR A 43 9.44 -4.32 -2.21
N LEU A 44 9.04 -3.52 -3.21
CA LEU A 44 7.79 -2.75 -3.16
C LEU A 44 6.56 -3.67 -3.06
N GLN A 45 6.55 -4.79 -3.78
CA GLN A 45 5.49 -5.79 -3.68
C GLN A 45 5.39 -6.36 -2.26
N THR A 46 6.53 -6.75 -1.68
CA THR A 46 6.60 -7.30 -0.32
C THR A 46 6.09 -6.28 0.70
N TYR A 47 6.55 -5.03 0.62
CA TYR A 47 6.09 -3.96 1.52
C TYR A 47 4.59 -3.72 1.43
N CYS A 48 4.05 -3.54 0.22
CA CYS A 48 2.62 -3.32 0.05
C CYS A 48 1.78 -4.52 0.50
N THR A 49 2.31 -5.74 0.34
CA THR A 49 1.65 -6.98 0.80
C THR A 49 1.64 -7.08 2.33
N ALA A 50 2.75 -6.77 3.00
CA ALA A 50 2.81 -6.73 4.46
C ALA A 50 1.84 -5.69 5.02
N LEU A 51 1.81 -4.49 4.42
CA LEU A 51 0.88 -3.42 4.79
C LEU A 51 -0.58 -3.83 4.56
N LYS A 52 -0.90 -4.55 3.47
CA LYS A 52 -2.24 -5.14 3.29
C LYS A 52 -2.66 -5.96 4.49
N TYR A 53 -1.82 -6.87 4.98
CA TYR A 53 -2.16 -7.72 6.12
C TYR A 53 -2.39 -6.89 7.39
N TYR A 54 -1.51 -5.93 7.66
CA TYR A 54 -1.64 -5.05 8.82
C TYR A 54 -2.93 -4.23 8.81
N PHE A 55 -3.21 -3.53 7.71
CA PHE A 55 -4.43 -2.71 7.61
C PHE A 55 -5.71 -3.56 7.53
N THR A 56 -5.65 -4.76 6.94
CA THR A 56 -6.77 -5.71 7.00
C THR A 56 -7.04 -6.15 8.43
N TYR A 57 -5.99 -6.38 9.22
CA TYR A 57 -6.14 -6.71 10.64
C TYR A 57 -6.79 -5.56 11.41
N LEU A 58 -6.34 -4.31 11.21
CA LEU A 58 -6.96 -3.13 11.82
C LEU A 58 -8.47 -3.02 11.49
N GLU A 59 -8.83 -3.21 10.22
CA GLU A 59 -10.23 -3.22 9.75
C GLU A 59 -11.04 -4.32 10.47
N GLN A 60 -10.47 -5.51 10.63
CA GLN A 60 -11.13 -6.64 11.30
C GLN A 60 -11.40 -6.40 12.79
N ILE A 61 -10.53 -5.67 13.48
CA ILE A 61 -10.68 -5.36 14.91
C ILE A 61 -11.38 -4.01 15.15
N GLY A 62 -11.83 -3.33 14.09
CA GLY A 62 -12.55 -2.06 14.18
C GLY A 62 -11.70 -0.88 14.63
N ILE A 63 -10.38 -0.93 14.40
CA ILE A 63 -9.47 0.20 14.69
C ILE A 63 -9.35 1.09 13.47
N ASP A 64 -9.73 2.35 13.63
CA ASP A 64 -9.49 3.40 12.64
C ASP A 64 -8.08 3.98 12.80
N TYR A 65 -7.32 3.99 11.71
CA TYR A 65 -5.96 4.53 11.65
C TYR A 65 -5.93 6.04 11.37
N THR A 66 -7.08 6.67 11.12
CA THR A 66 -7.19 8.11 10.80
C THR A 66 -7.39 9.01 12.03
N THR A 67 -7.61 8.45 13.21
CA THR A 67 -8.03 9.17 14.43
C THR A 67 -6.89 9.82 15.23
N TYR A 68 -5.80 10.27 14.58
CA TYR A 68 -4.69 10.97 15.25
C TYR A 68 -4.33 12.31 14.59
#